data_AF-A0A957EWI4-F1
#
_entry.id   AF-A0A957EWI4-F1
#
_cell.length_a   1.000
_cell.length_b   1.000
_cell.length_c   1.000
_cell.angle_alpha   90.00
_cell.angle_beta   90.00
_cell.angle_gamma   90.00
#
_symmetry.space_group_name_H-M   'P 1'
#
loop_
_entity.id
_entity.type
_entity.pdbx_description
1 polymer ?
#
loop_
_entity_poly.entity_id
_entity_poly.type
_entity_poly.pdbx_seq_one_letter_code
_entity_poly.pdbx_strand_id
1 'polypeptide(L)' 'MQDELMLLDRARALDNDALAEIHNAYYTAIHRYISLRIGDEQTVEDLTSEVFMRFLNALRDKSAPRNTLRGWLFGVA' A
#
# COMPACT_ATOMS: atom_id res chain seq x y z
N MET A 1 -0.33 3.06 -15.97
CA MET A 1 1.06 2.58 -15.81
C MET A 1 2.03 3.75 -15.61
N GLN A 2 2.05 4.77 -16.48
CA GLN A 2 2.92 5.94 -16.26
C GLN A 2 2.53 6.73 -14.99
N ASP A 3 1.24 6.96 -14.76
CA ASP A 3 0.78 7.69 -13.55
C ASP A 3 1.08 6.93 -12.25
N GLU A 4 0.96 5.60 -12.25
CA GLU A 4 1.27 4.75 -11.09
C GLU A 4 2.78 4.77 -10.76
N LEU A 5 3.64 4.78 -11.77
CA LEU A 5 5.09 4.88 -11.57
C LEU A 5 5.50 6.27 -11.08
N MET A 6 4.89 7.34 -11.62
CA MET A 6 5.10 8.71 -11.12
C MET A 6 4.65 8.85 -9.66
N LEU A 7 3.51 8.26 -9.31
CA LEU A 7 3.00 8.26 -7.94
C LEU A 7 3.94 7.48 -7.00
N LEU A 8 4.44 6.33 -7.44
CA LEU A 8 5.42 5.55 -6.70
C LEU A 8 6.76 6.29 -6.54
N ASP A 9 7.22 7.02 -7.55
CA ASP A 9 8.43 7.83 -7.48
C ASP A 9 8.30 8.98 -6.48
N ARG A 10 7.15 9.67 -6.47
CA ARG A 10 6.85 10.68 -5.45
C ARG A 10 6.79 10.08 -4.04
N ALA A 11 6.16 8.92 -3.89
CA ALA A 11 6.09 8.22 -2.61
C ALA A 11 7.48 7.79 -2.11
N ARG A 12 8.41 7.40 -3.00
CA ARG A 12 9.82 7.12 -2.64
C ARG A 12 10.57 8.34 -2.11
N ALA A 13 10.16 9.54 -2.51
CA ALA A 13 10.66 10.79 -1.94
C ALA A 13 9.96 11.15 -0.61
N LEU A 14 9.10 10.28 -0.07
CA LEU A 14 8.28 10.49 1.12
C LEU A 14 7.36 11.72 1.00
N ASP A 15 6.89 12.00 -0.22
CA ASP A 15 5.86 13.00 -0.48
C ASP A 15 4.55 12.58 0.20
N ASN A 16 4.10 13.37 1.19
CA ASN A 16 2.90 13.08 1.96
C ASN A 16 1.63 13.01 1.09
N ASP A 17 1.51 13.85 0.06
CA ASP A 17 0.34 13.86 -0.81
C ASP A 17 0.30 12.58 -1.64
N ALA A 18 1.45 12.14 -2.15
CA ALA A 18 1.56 10.87 -2.87
C ALA A 18 1.24 9.68 -1.96
N LEU A 19 1.73 9.68 -0.71
CA LEU A 19 1.41 8.63 0.25
C LEU A 19 -0.09 8.57 0.59
N ALA A 20 -0.73 9.73 0.78
CA ALA A 20 -2.16 9.83 1.03
C ALA A 20 -2.98 9.38 -0.20
N GLU A 21 -2.56 9.75 -1.40
CA GLU A 21 -3.20 9.34 -2.65
C GLU A 21 -3.13 7.82 -2.83
N ILE A 22 -1.97 7.21 -2.58
CA ILE A 22 -1.80 5.75 -2.59
C ILE A 22 -2.72 5.09 -1.56
N HIS A 23 -2.72 5.59 -0.33
CA HIS A 23 -3.59 5.05 0.71
C HIS A 23 -5.06 5.08 0.28
N ASN A 24 -5.55 6.25 -0.14
CA ASN A 24 -6.95 6.43 -0.55
C ASN A 24 -7.32 5.56 -1.77
N ALA A 25 -6.43 5.42 -2.74
CA ALA A 25 -6.68 4.63 -3.94
C ALA A 25 -6.73 3.13 -3.67
N TYR A 26 -5.96 2.62 -2.69
CA TYR A 26 -5.79 1.18 -2.48
C TYR A 26 -6.45 0.64 -1.20
N TYR A 27 -6.79 1.49 -0.22
CA TYR A 27 -7.31 1.06 1.07
C TYR A 27 -8.50 0.10 0.94
N THR A 28 -9.54 0.53 0.22
CA THR A 28 -10.74 -0.30 0.02
C THR A 28 -10.44 -1.62 -0.68
N ALA A 29 -9.50 -1.62 -1.63
CA ALA A 29 -9.14 -2.81 -2.38
C ALA A 29 -8.36 -3.83 -1.52
N ILE A 30 -7.45 -3.34 -0.69
CA ILE A 30 -6.67 -4.16 0.26
C ILE A 30 -7.56 -4.67 1.39
N HIS A 31 -8.37 -3.79 1.99
CA HIS A 31 -9.33 -4.17 3.03
C HIS A 31 -10.26 -5.28 2.54
N ARG A 32 -10.86 -5.10 1.37
CA ARG A 32 -11.76 -6.12 0.77
C ARG A 32 -11.02 -7.42 0.46
N TYR A 33 -9.76 -7.35 0.03
CA TYR A 33 -8.98 -8.54 -0.24
C TYR A 33 -8.70 -9.36 1.02
N ILE A 34 -8.34 -8.69 2.11
CA ILE A 34 -8.10 -9.33 3.42
C ILE A 34 -9.41 -9.88 4.00
N SER A 35 -10.51 -9.12 3.90
CA SER A 35 -11.82 -9.53 4.42
C SER A 35 -12.40 -10.78 3.73
N LEU A 36 -11.91 -11.16 2.55
CA LEU A 36 -12.29 -12.42 1.90
C LEU A 36 -11.69 -13.66 2.60
N ARG A 37 -10.70 -13.47 3.46
CA ARG A 37 -9.95 -14.55 4.16
C ARG A 37 -10.14 -14.51 5.66
N ILE A 38 -10.35 -13.32 6.22
CA ILE A 38 -10.46 -13.08 7.65
C ILE A 38 -11.88 -12.59 7.95
N GLY A 39 -12.57 -13.29 8.85
CA GLY A 39 -13.96 -12.98 9.22
C GLY A 39 -14.11 -11.97 10.36
N ASP A 40 -13.02 -11.63 11.05
CA ASP A 40 -13.00 -10.64 12.13
C ASP A 40 -12.66 -9.25 11.59
N GLU A 41 -13.58 -8.30 11.75
CA GLU A 41 -13.48 -6.96 11.18
C GLU A 41 -12.30 -6.16 11.76
N GLN A 42 -12.08 -6.25 13.08
CA GLN A 42 -10.95 -5.58 13.72
C GLN A 42 -9.61 -6.09 13.17
N THR A 43 -9.48 -7.40 13.02
CA THR A 43 -8.28 -8.01 12.44
C THR A 43 -8.09 -7.58 10.98
N VAL A 44 -9.17 -7.43 10.20
CA VAL A 44 -9.10 -6.93 8.82
C VAL A 44 -8.57 -5.49 8.79
N GLU A 45 -9.08 -4.61 9.66
CA GLU A 45 -8.62 -3.22 9.75
C GLU A 45 -7.15 -3.12 10.17
N ASP A 46 -6.75 -3.90 11.18
CA ASP A 46 -5.38 -3.94 11.68
C ASP A 46 -4.41 -4.42 10.60
N LEU A 47 -4.73 -5.52 9.91
CA LEU A 47 -3.93 -6.06 8.81
C LEU A 47 -3.88 -5.11 7.61
N THR A 48 -4.98 -4.42 7.31
CA THR A 48 -4.99 -3.40 6.26
C THR A 48 -4.01 -2.27 6.59
N SER A 49 -4.04 -1.79 7.84
CA SER A 49 -3.12 -0.75 8.32
C SER A 49 -1.66 -1.21 8.29
N GLU A 50 -1.40 -2.45 8.71
CA GLU A 50 -0.08 -3.10 8.66
C GLU A 50 0.50 -3.11 7.24
N VAL A 51 -0.30 -3.36 6.20
CA VAL A 51 0.16 -3.33 4.79
C VAL A 51 0.73 -1.96 4.42
N PHE A 52 0.02 -0.88 4.75
CA PHE A 52 0.49 0.48 4.46
C PHE A 52 1.66 0.91 5.34
N MET A 53 1.72 0.44 6.59
CA MET A 53 2.89 0.66 7.45
C MET A 53 4.14 -0.04 6.89
N ARG A 54 4.00 -1.28 6.42
CA ARG A 54 5.09 -2.00 5.72
C ARG A 54 5.49 -1.30 4.45
N PHE A 55 4.54 -0.72 3.71
CA PHE A 55 4.83 0.07 2.52
C PHE A 55 5.69 1.29 2.85
N LEU A 56 5.30 2.07 3.86
CA LEU A 56 6.05 3.24 4.30
C LEU A 56 7.46 2.86 4.78
N ASN A 57 7.59 1.76 5.52
CA ASN A 57 8.90 1.25 5.95
C ASN A 57 9.77 0.83 4.76
N ALA A 58 9.21 0.11 3.78
CA ALA A 58 9.94 -0.29 2.57
C ALA A 58 10.41 0.91 1.74
N LEU A 59 9.64 2.01 1.71
CA LEU A 59 10.05 3.26 1.07
C LEU A 59 11.24 3.89 1.81
N ARG A 60 11.19 3.97 3.14
CA ARG A 60 12.29 4.48 3.99
C ARG A 60 13.57 3.67 3.83
N ASP A 61 13.43 2.35 3.75
CA ASP A 61 14.55 1.42 3.60
C ASP A 61 15.05 1.30 2.14
N LYS A 62 14.43 2.01 1.19
CA LYS A 62 14.72 1.95 -0.25
C LYS A 62 14.60 0.53 -0.83
N SER A 63 13.78 -0.32 -0.20
CA SER A 63 13.50 -1.71 -0.57
C SER A 63 12.14 -1.88 -1.27
N ALA A 64 11.39 -0.79 -1.41
CA ALA A 64 10.14 -0.73 -2.15
C ALA A 64 10.29 -1.25 -3.61
N PRO A 65 9.24 -1.86 -4.17
CA PRO A 65 9.27 -2.48 -5.49
C PRO A 65 9.61 -1.44 -6.55
N ARG A 66 10.33 -1.85 -7.60
CA ARG A 66 10.71 -0.94 -8.69
C ARG A 66 9.60 -0.72 -9.73
N ASN A 67 8.73 -1.71 -9.93
CA ASN A 67 7.95 -1.81 -11.16
C ASN A 67 6.43 -1.80 -10.97
N THR A 68 5.90 -2.14 -9.79
CA THR A 68 4.45 -2.20 -9.57
C THR A 68 4.08 -1.83 -8.14
N LEU A 69 3.31 -0.76 -7.95
CA LEU A 69 2.75 -0.41 -6.64
C LEU A 69 1.68 -1.42 -6.23
N ARG A 70 0.69 -1.65 -7.10
CA ARG A 70 -0.39 -2.60 -6.85
C ARG A 70 0.12 -4.01 -6.52
N GLY A 71 1.01 -4.55 -7.36
CA GLY A 71 1.50 -5.92 -7.20
C GLY A 71 2.21 -6.15 -5.86
N TRP A 72 2.87 -5.12 -5.33
CA TRP A 72 3.52 -5.21 -4.03
C TRP A 72 2.54 -5.08 -2.87
N LEU A 73 1.59 -4.14 -2.92
CA LEU A 73 0.57 -4.00 -1.86
C LEU A 73 -0.22 -5.30 -1.67
N PHE A 74 -0.64 -5.92 -2.78
CA PHE A 74 -1.32 -7.22 -2.75
C PHE A 74 -0.41 -8.42 -2.46
N GLY A 75 0.91 -8.28 -2.62
CA GLY A 75 1.87 -9.29 -2.21
C GLY A 75 2.15 -9.27 -0.71
N VAL A 76 1.91 -8.13 -0.06
CA VAL A 76 2.05 -7.96 1.40
C VAL A 76 0.75 -8.28 2.14
N ALA A 77 -0.42 -8.01 1.53
CA ALA A 77 -1.76 -8.33 2.04
C ALA A 77 -2.12 -9.82 1.94
#